data_AF-A0A6P1A1M4-F1
#
_entry.id   AF-A0A6P1A1M4-F1
#
_cell.length_a   1.000
_cell.length_b   1.000
_cell.length_c   1.000
_cell.angle_alpha   90.00
_cell.angle_beta   90.00
_cell.angle_gamma   90.00
#
_symmetry.space_group_name_H-M   'P 1'
#
loop_
_entity.id
_entity.type
_entity.pdbx_description
1 polymer ?
#
loop_
_entity_poly.entity_id
_entity_poly.type
_entity_poly.pdbx_seq_one_letter_code
_entity_poly.pdbx_strand_id
1 'polypeptide(L)'
;MNEPTDQQINNHSNSVEADVQPKVSVEEFSISGNDLIDKVKDLINQGNIRRIMIKNEQDRILLEIPLTFGVLGGFTAIFLAPWLVALGAIGALAARLKVVVERKE
;
A
#
# COMPACT_ATOMS: atom_id res chain seq x y z
N MET A 1 22.85 -30.40 -52.47
CA MET A 1 21.65 -29.70 -52.97
C MET A 1 20.50 -30.17 -52.11
N ASN A 2 20.28 -29.50 -50.97
CA ASN A 2 19.16 -29.78 -50.08
C ASN A 2 18.47 -28.43 -49.91
N GLU A 3 17.21 -28.36 -50.35
CA GLU A 3 16.37 -27.17 -50.33
C GLU A 3 16.12 -26.69 -48.89
N PRO A 4 15.95 -25.37 -48.66
CA PRO A 4 15.53 -24.82 -47.39
C PRO A 4 14.00 -25.00 -47.26
N THR A 5 13.53 -25.61 -46.17
CA THR A 5 12.10 -25.65 -45.87
C THR A 5 11.82 -24.74 -44.68
N ASP A 6 11.19 -23.62 -45.01
CA ASP A 6 10.50 -22.72 -44.10
C ASP A 6 9.60 -23.50 -43.14
N GLN A 7 9.92 -23.44 -41.86
CA GLN A 7 8.98 -23.79 -40.80
C GLN A 7 8.40 -22.52 -40.22
N GLN A 8 7.45 -21.96 -40.98
CA GLN A 8 6.45 -21.07 -40.42
C GLN A 8 5.19 -21.89 -40.17
N ILE A 9 4.97 -22.32 -38.92
CA ILE A 9 3.64 -22.77 -38.47
C ILE A 9 3.33 -22.04 -37.16
N ASN A 10 2.74 -20.87 -37.36
CA ASN A 10 1.98 -20.13 -36.37
C ASN A 10 0.70 -20.94 -36.13
N ASN A 11 0.36 -21.32 -34.90
CA ASN A 11 -1.02 -21.71 -34.58
C ASN A 11 -1.33 -21.68 -33.07
N HIS A 12 -2.30 -20.81 -32.77
CA HIS A 12 -3.45 -21.02 -31.90
C HIS A 12 -3.27 -21.31 -30.39
N SER A 13 -3.66 -20.27 -29.63
CA SER A 13 -4.66 -20.35 -28.56
C SER A 13 -4.38 -21.28 -27.38
N ASN A 14 -3.68 -20.75 -26.38
CA ASN A 14 -4.06 -20.95 -24.97
C ASN A 14 -4.54 -19.59 -24.46
N SER A 15 -5.84 -19.32 -24.54
CA SER A 15 -6.75 -19.43 -23.39
C SER A 15 -6.26 -18.62 -22.20
N VAL A 16 -6.70 -17.36 -22.17
CA VAL A 16 -6.98 -16.55 -20.97
C VAL A 16 -6.44 -17.20 -19.69
N GLU A 17 -5.14 -16.99 -19.44
CA GLU A 17 -4.65 -17.04 -18.07
C GLU A 17 -5.28 -15.84 -17.40
N ALA A 18 -6.36 -16.10 -16.67
CA ALA A 18 -6.81 -15.19 -15.63
C ALA A 18 -5.62 -15.01 -14.69
N ASP A 19 -4.79 -14.02 -14.99
CA ASP A 19 -3.73 -13.51 -14.14
C ASP A 19 -4.44 -12.98 -12.90
N VAL A 20 -4.64 -13.86 -11.93
CA VAL A 20 -5.02 -13.49 -10.57
C VAL A 20 -3.80 -12.81 -9.99
N GLN A 21 -3.47 -11.62 -10.50
CA GLN A 21 -2.78 -10.62 -9.71
C GLN A 21 -3.64 -10.49 -8.47
N PRO A 22 -3.12 -10.75 -7.26
CA PRO A 22 -3.84 -10.36 -6.06
C PRO A 22 -4.13 -8.88 -6.26
N LYS A 23 -5.41 -8.53 -6.44
CA LYS A 23 -5.80 -7.21 -6.91
C LYS A 23 -5.56 -6.25 -5.76
N VAL A 24 -4.36 -5.68 -5.70
CA VAL A 24 -3.98 -4.74 -4.67
C VAL A 24 -4.62 -3.41 -5.03
N SER A 25 -5.65 -3.01 -4.30
CA SER A 25 -6.21 -1.67 -4.42
C SER A 25 -5.34 -0.69 -3.64
N VAL A 26 -4.90 0.36 -4.34
CA VAL A 26 -4.15 1.48 -3.76
C VAL A 26 -5.10 2.68 -3.67
N GLU A 27 -5.26 3.23 -2.48
CA GLU A 27 -6.08 4.41 -2.24
C GLU A 27 -5.22 5.54 -1.66
N GLU A 28 -5.48 6.78 -2.10
CA GLU A 28 -4.80 7.98 -1.59
C GLU A 28 -5.83 8.95 -1.00
N PHE A 29 -5.55 9.45 0.20
CA PHE A 29 -6.37 10.43 0.90
C PHE A 29 -5.56 11.67 1.21
N SER A 30 -6.03 12.84 0.77
CA SER A 30 -5.43 14.11 1.17
C SER A 30 -6.14 14.63 2.42
N ILE A 31 -5.40 14.84 3.51
CA ILE A 31 -5.95 15.21 4.82
C ILE A 31 -5.11 16.32 5.48
N SER A 32 -5.66 16.96 6.49
CA SER A 32 -4.89 17.88 7.34
C SER A 32 -3.96 17.11 8.29
N GLY A 33 -2.89 17.75 8.75
CA GLY A 33 -1.98 17.15 9.74
C GLY A 33 -2.67 16.77 11.05
N ASN A 34 -3.66 17.56 11.47
CA ASN A 34 -4.43 17.30 12.69
C ASN A 34 -5.28 16.03 12.60
N ASP A 35 -5.76 15.69 11.41
CA ASP A 35 -6.62 14.51 11.18
C ASP A 35 -5.81 13.24 10.91
N LEU A 36 -4.47 13.34 10.83
CA LEU A 36 -3.58 12.24 10.46
C LEU A 36 -3.74 11.04 11.37
N ILE A 37 -3.67 11.26 12.68
CA ILE A 37 -3.71 10.19 13.67
C ILE A 37 -5.06 9.45 13.59
N ASP A 38 -6.16 10.20 13.49
CA ASP A 38 -7.50 9.62 13.47
C ASP A 38 -7.74 8.84 12.18
N LYS A 39 -7.29 9.37 11.03
CA LYS A 39 -7.36 8.64 9.76
C LYS A 39 -6.55 7.33 9.82
N VAL A 40 -5.35 7.35 10.38
CA VAL A 40 -4.52 6.14 10.51
C VAL A 40 -5.20 5.11 11.42
N LYS A 41 -5.78 5.52 12.55
CA LYS A 41 -6.54 4.62 13.44
C LYS A 41 -7.74 4.00 12.72
N ASP A 42 -8.50 4.79 11.97
CA ASP A 42 -9.65 4.30 11.20
C ASP A 42 -9.24 3.25 10.15
N LEU A 43 -8.11 3.47 9.47
CA LEU A 43 -7.56 2.53 8.49
C LEU A 43 -7.12 1.22 9.15
N ILE A 44 -6.50 1.30 10.34
CA ILE A 44 -6.13 0.10 11.11
C ILE A 44 -7.39 -0.67 11.53
N ASN A 45 -8.43 0.04 11.99
CA ASN A 45 -9.70 -0.56 12.41
C ASN A 45 -10.45 -1.26 11.27
N GLN A 46 -10.26 -0.84 10.01
CA GLN A 46 -10.83 -1.52 8.84
C GLN A 46 -10.25 -2.92 8.62
N GLY A 47 -9.05 -3.22 9.14
CA GLY A 47 -8.46 -4.57 9.13
C GLY A 47 -8.04 -5.13 7.77
N ASN A 48 -8.40 -4.48 6.65
CA ASN A 48 -8.05 -4.91 5.29
C ASN A 48 -6.81 -4.20 4.72
N ILE A 49 -6.21 -3.29 5.48
CA ILE A 49 -5.03 -2.53 5.06
C ILE A 49 -3.78 -3.34 5.39
N ARG A 50 -2.88 -3.52 4.42
CA ARG A 50 -1.58 -4.19 4.63
C ARG A 50 -0.42 -3.22 4.86
N ARG A 51 -0.52 -2.03 4.27
CA ARG A 51 0.54 -1.01 4.29
C ARG A 51 -0.09 0.38 4.26
N ILE A 52 0.44 1.28 5.10
CA ILE A 52 0.14 2.71 5.11
C ILE A 52 1.44 3.47 4.80
N MET A 53 1.37 4.43 3.89
CA MET A 53 2.44 5.37 3.57
C MET A 53 1.94 6.78 3.78
N ILE A 54 2.68 7.57 4.55
CA ILE A 54 2.42 9.00 4.72
C ILE A 54 3.35 9.77 3.81
N LYS A 55 2.79 10.63 2.97
CA LYS A 55 3.53 11.53 2.10
C LYS A 55 3.23 12.99 2.41
N ASN A 56 4.17 13.87 2.08
CA ASN A 56 3.92 15.31 2.06
C ASN A 56 3.25 15.75 0.73
N GLU A 57 2.99 17.04 0.59
CA GLU A 57 2.42 17.63 -0.65
C GLU A 57 3.31 17.46 -1.88
N GLN A 58 4.61 17.19 -1.70
CA GLN A 58 5.58 16.94 -2.78
C GLN A 58 5.67 15.44 -3.14
N ASP A 59 4.73 14.61 -2.68
CA ASP A 59 4.72 13.16 -2.87
C ASP A 59 5.93 12.41 -2.29
N ARG A 60 6.71 13.05 -1.41
CA ARG A 60 7.81 12.39 -0.69
C ARG A 60 7.25 11.58 0.47
N ILE A 61 7.65 10.31 0.56
CA ILE A 61 7.29 9.43 1.66
C ILE A 61 8.03 9.90 2.92
N LEU A 62 7.26 10.27 3.94
CA LEU A 62 7.76 10.67 5.26
C LEU A 62 7.84 9.48 6.20
N LEU A 63 6.90 8.53 6.07
CA LEU A 63 6.78 7.39 6.96
C LEU A 63 6.06 6.24 6.24
N GLU A 64 6.55 5.01 6.43
CA GLU A 64 5.91 3.79 5.93
C GLU A 64 5.66 2.83 7.09
N ILE A 65 4.48 2.22 7.09
CA ILE A 65 3.99 1.38 8.18
C ILE A 65 3.39 0.10 7.58
N PRO A 66 4.04 -1.07 7.79
CA PRO A 66 3.46 -2.36 7.49
C PRO A 66 2.47 -2.78 8.59
N LEU A 67 1.19 -2.98 8.24
CA LEU A 67 0.14 -3.39 9.19
C LEU A 67 0.04 -4.91 9.39
N THR A 68 0.96 -5.68 8.80
CA THR A 68 1.05 -7.14 8.92
C THR A 68 1.31 -7.65 10.35
N PHE A 69 1.67 -6.78 11.29
CA PHE A 69 1.98 -7.14 12.68
C PHE A 69 0.76 -7.16 13.62
N GLY A 70 -0.41 -6.71 13.15
CA GLY A 70 -1.59 -6.48 14.00
C GLY A 70 -2.19 -7.71 14.68
N VAL A 71 -1.94 -8.93 14.18
CA VAL A 71 -2.58 -10.16 14.70
C VAL A 71 -1.73 -10.85 15.79
N LEU A 72 -0.40 -10.74 15.75
CA LEU A 72 0.48 -11.40 16.71
C LEU A 72 1.00 -10.47 17.83
N GLY A 73 0.97 -9.14 17.64
CA GLY A 73 1.49 -8.15 18.60
C GLY A 73 0.45 -7.35 19.39
N GLY A 74 -0.83 -7.37 18.99
CA GLY A 74 -1.92 -6.66 19.67
C GLY A 74 -1.76 -5.13 19.78
N PHE A 75 -2.79 -4.45 20.27
CA PHE A 75 -2.79 -2.99 20.51
C PHE A 75 -1.62 -2.53 21.39
N THR A 76 -1.06 -3.40 22.24
CA THR A 76 0.06 -3.10 23.14
C THR A 76 1.32 -2.72 22.37
N ALA A 77 1.63 -3.40 21.26
CA ALA A 77 2.79 -3.07 20.44
C ALA A 77 2.68 -1.71 19.75
N ILE A 78 1.45 -1.29 19.41
CA ILE A 78 1.19 0.02 18.78
C ILE A 78 1.56 1.16 19.72
N PHE A 79 1.20 1.10 21.01
CA PHE A 79 1.50 2.16 21.97
C PHE A 79 3.00 2.38 22.23
N LEU A 80 3.82 1.37 21.94
CA LEU A 80 5.27 1.41 22.11
C LEU A 80 6.01 1.70 20.79
N ALA A 81 5.28 1.95 19.72
CA ALA A 81 5.87 1.94 18.41
C ALA A 81 6.48 3.31 18.02
N PRO A 82 7.74 3.34 17.53
CA PRO A 82 8.42 4.60 17.17
C PRO A 82 7.65 5.43 16.13
N TRP A 83 6.89 4.77 15.26
CA TRP A 83 6.12 5.43 14.20
C TRP A 83 4.96 6.26 14.73
N LEU A 84 4.41 6.01 15.92
CA LEU A 84 3.40 6.90 16.52
C LEU A 84 3.98 8.27 16.86
N VAL A 85 5.20 8.30 17.41
CA VAL A 85 5.91 9.56 17.70
C VAL A 85 6.19 10.30 16.39
N ALA A 86 6.62 9.57 15.35
CA ALA A 86 6.83 10.14 14.03
C ALA A 86 5.53 10.71 13.43
N LEU A 87 4.41 9.98 13.51
CA LEU A 87 3.10 10.45 13.06
C LEU A 87 2.66 11.71 13.81
N GLY A 88 2.83 11.75 15.14
CA GLY A 88 2.50 12.92 15.94
C GLY A 88 3.33 14.16 15.56
N ALA A 89 4.65 14.00 15.39
CA ALA A 89 5.53 15.08 14.96
C ALA A 89 5.19 15.55 13.54
N ILE A 90 4.98 14.63 12.60
CA ILE A 90 4.62 14.94 11.21
C ILE A 90 3.27 15.65 11.16
N GLY A 91 2.26 15.14 11.86
CA GLY A 91 0.92 15.72 11.91
C GLY A 91 0.90 17.12 12.54
N ALA A 92 1.71 17.35 13.58
CA ALA A 92 1.81 18.66 14.22
C ALA A 92 2.50 19.72 13.34
N LEU A 93 3.43 19.32 12.47
CA LEU A 93 4.24 20.24 11.67
C LEU A 93 3.70 20.47 10.25
N ALA A 94 2.98 19.50 9.68
CA ALA A 94 2.52 19.56 8.31
C ALA A 94 1.07 20.04 8.20
N ALA A 95 0.82 21.07 7.39
CA ALA A 95 -0.53 21.58 7.17
C ALA A 95 -1.41 20.59 6.37
N ARG A 96 -0.81 19.92 5.38
CA ARG A 96 -1.47 18.88 4.59
C ARG A 96 -0.55 17.70 4.35
N LEU A 97 -1.16 16.52 4.30
CA LEU A 97 -0.50 15.24 4.10
C LEU A 97 -1.34 14.36 3.19
N LYS A 98 -0.67 13.40 2.56
CA LYS A 98 -1.32 12.36 1.78
C LYS A 98 -1.13 11.01 2.47
N VAL A 99 -2.21 10.32 2.75
CA VAL A 99 -2.21 8.96 3.28
C VAL A 99 -2.47 8.01 2.13
N VAL A 100 -1.46 7.24 1.74
CA VAL A 100 -1.58 6.20 0.71
C VAL A 100 -1.69 4.87 1.41
N VAL A 101 -2.67 4.07 1.03
CA VAL A 101 -2.90 2.77 1.61
C VAL A 101 -2.98 1.70 0.56
N GLU A 102 -2.55 0.52 0.94
CA GLU A 102 -2.72 -0.68 0.14
C GLU A 102 -3.60 -1.65 0.88
N ARG A 103 -4.63 -2.10 0.19
CA ARG A 103 -5.55 -3.10 0.71
C ARG A 103 -5.25 -4.46 0.12
N LYS A 104 -5.58 -5.49 0.90
CA LYS A 104 -5.78 -6.83 0.37
C LYS A 104 -7.23 -6.91 -0.14
N GLU A 105 -7.41 -7.30 -1.40
CA GLU A 105 -8.69 -7.84 -1.86
C GLU A 105 -8.93 -9.24 -1.32
#